data_AF-A0A2K3KX61-F1
#
_entry.id   AF-A0A2K3KX61-F1
#
_cell.length_a   1.000
_cell.length_b   1.000
_cell.length_c   1.000
_cell.angle_alpha   90.00
_cell.angle_beta   90.00
_cell.angle_gamma   90.00
#
_symmetry.space_group_name_H-M   'P 1'
#
loop_
_entity.id
_entity.type
_entity.pdbx_description
1 polymer ?
#
loop_
_entity_poly.entity_id
_entity_poly.type
_entity_poly.pdbx_seq_one_letter_code
_entity_poly.pdbx_strand_id
1 'polypeptide(L)'
;MIHLSLILAKWEKPARGRYKCNIDASFSSQLSRVGIDMCIRDDEGRFVLAKTIWKSPICNVDLGEALGLLHAIRWVQELQLGNVDFAMDSKTAVDQFHNKGIAL
;
A
#
# COMPACT_ATOMS: atom_id res chain seq x y z
N MET A 1 1.08 -15.55 3.20
CA MET A 1 0.34 -14.70 4.14
C MET A 1 0.80 -13.27 3.97
N ILE A 2 -0.08 -12.41 3.47
CA ILE A 2 0.16 -10.97 3.34
C ILE A 2 0.10 -10.35 4.74
N HIS A 3 1.11 -9.60 5.13
CA HIS A 3 1.10 -8.83 6.38
C HIS A 3 0.75 -7.37 6.06
N LEU A 4 -0.42 -6.91 6.50
CA LEU A 4 -0.89 -5.54 6.32
C LEU A 4 -0.99 -4.84 7.67
N SER A 5 -0.43 -3.65 7.78
CA SER A 5 -0.39 -2.87 9.03
C SER A 5 -0.95 -1.47 8.84
N LEU A 6 -1.63 -0.99 9.88
CA LEU A 6 -2.07 0.41 9.98
C LEU A 6 -0.94 1.28 10.54
N ILE A 7 -0.68 2.42 9.91
CA ILE A 7 0.28 3.42 10.38
C ILE A 7 -0.45 4.42 11.30
N LEU A 8 -0.43 4.18 12.61
CA LEU A 8 -1.17 5.00 13.58
C LEU A 8 -0.44 6.25 14.09
N ALA A 9 0.89 6.20 14.24
CA ALA A 9 1.65 7.31 14.86
C ALA A 9 3.14 7.34 14.49
N LYS A 10 3.77 6.17 14.34
CA LYS A 10 5.19 6.07 14.02
C LYS A 10 5.42 4.96 13.02
N TRP A 11 6.09 5.28 11.93
CA TRP A 11 6.55 4.27 10.99
C TRP A 11 7.69 3.47 11.60
N GLU A 12 7.66 2.15 11.41
CA GLU A 12 8.71 1.23 11.84
C GLU A 12 9.25 0.46 10.64
N LYS A 13 10.57 0.26 10.62
CA LYS A 13 11.21 -0.58 9.60
C LYS A 13 10.75 -2.04 9.74
N PRO A 14 10.75 -2.83 8.66
CA PRO A 14 10.33 -4.22 8.72
C PRO A 14 11.39 -5.08 9.44
N ALA A 15 11.03 -6.32 9.77
CA ALA A 15 11.98 -7.27 10.35
C ALA A 15 13.11 -7.60 9.37
N ARG A 16 14.24 -8.09 9.88
CA ARG A 16 15.42 -8.44 9.08
C ARG A 16 15.06 -9.37 7.91
N GLY A 17 15.58 -9.08 6.72
CA GLY A 17 15.34 -9.85 5.50
C GLY A 17 13.95 -9.65 4.86
N ARG A 18 13.19 -8.63 5.31
CA ARG A 18 11.88 -8.27 4.75
C ARG A 18 11.94 -6.87 4.12
N TYR A 19 10.98 -6.61 3.24
CA TYR A 19 10.71 -5.27 2.73
C TYR A 19 9.44 -4.71 3.35
N LYS A 20 9.30 -3.38 3.35
CA LYS A 20 8.05 -2.70 3.67
C LYS A 20 7.59 -1.87 2.48
N CYS A 21 6.36 -2.09 2.02
CA CYS A 21 5.70 -1.32 0.99
C CYS A 21 4.68 -0.38 1.65
N ASN A 22 5.02 0.90 1.71
CA ASN A 22 4.10 1.97 2.10
C ASN A 22 3.19 2.31 0.92
N ILE A 23 1.90 2.47 1.18
CA ILE A 23 0.88 2.77 0.17
C ILE A 23 0.07 3.96 0.67
N ASP A 24 -0.22 4.89 -0.24
CA ASP A 24 -1.09 6.04 -0.01
C ASP A 24 -1.92 6.31 -1.28
N ALA A 25 -3.11 6.90 -1.10
CA ALA A 25 -3.96 7.35 -2.18
C ALA A 25 -4.31 8.85 -2.04
N SER A 26 -4.08 9.61 -3.12
CA SER A 26 -4.41 11.02 -3.21
C SER A 26 -5.58 11.26 -4.16
N PHE A 27 -6.44 12.24 -3.84
CA PHE A 27 -7.70 12.45 -4.55
C PHE A 27 -7.81 13.91 -5.03
N SER A 28 -7.97 14.11 -6.34
CA SER A 28 -8.12 15.43 -6.94
C SER A 28 -9.44 15.56 -7.70
N SER A 29 -10.40 16.27 -7.11
CA SER A 29 -11.68 16.59 -7.76
C SER A 29 -11.48 17.49 -8.97
N GLN A 30 -10.54 18.44 -8.89
CA GLN A 30 -10.20 19.35 -10.00
C GLN A 30 -9.72 18.59 -11.24
N LEU A 31 -8.90 17.56 -11.06
CA LEU A 31 -8.36 16.75 -12.16
C LEU A 31 -9.22 15.52 -12.47
N SER A 32 -10.27 15.25 -11.68
CA SER A 32 -11.06 14.01 -11.69
C SER A 32 -10.17 12.76 -11.69
N ARG A 33 -9.21 12.71 -10.76
CA ARG A 33 -8.19 11.67 -10.67
C ARG A 33 -7.93 11.19 -9.25
N VAL A 34 -7.48 9.94 -9.17
CA VAL A 34 -6.84 9.34 -7.99
C VAL A 34 -5.37 9.09 -8.31
N GLY A 35 -4.47 9.60 -7.48
CA GLY A 35 -3.07 9.17 -7.44
C GLY A 35 -2.92 8.03 -6.45
N ILE A 36 -2.21 6.99 -6.81
CA ILE A 36 -1.85 5.87 -5.94
C ILE A 36 -0.33 5.85 -5.88
N ASP A 37 0.20 6.02 -4.68
CA ASP A 37 1.63 6.12 -4.43
C ASP A 37 2.10 4.95 -3.59
N MET A 38 3.20 4.32 -4.01
CA MET A 38 3.76 3.16 -3.35
C MET A 38 5.27 3.31 -3.20
N CYS A 39 5.82 2.99 -2.03
CA CYS A 39 7.24 3.08 -1.73
C CYS A 39 7.73 1.83 -1.01
N ILE A 40 8.72 1.16 -1.58
CA ILE A 40 9.38 -0.01 -1.00
C ILE A 40 10.67 0.42 -0.30
N ARG A 41 10.82 -0.02 0.95
CA ARG A 41 12.02 0.14 1.78
C ARG A 41 12.52 -1.21 2.28
N ASP A 42 13.83 -1.34 2.48
CA ASP A 42 14.45 -2.55 3.03
C ASP A 42 14.36 -2.61 4.58
N ASP A 43 14.96 -3.63 5.19
CA ASP A 43 14.99 -3.88 6.64
C ASP A 43 15.88 -2.94 7.45
N GLU A 44 16.66 -2.10 6.77
CA GLU A 44 17.33 -0.94 7.34
C GLU A 44 16.48 0.33 7.20
N GLY A 45 15.36 0.27 6.48
CA GLY A 45 14.48 1.39 6.18
C GLY A 45 14.98 2.27 5.03
N ARG A 46 15.99 1.81 4.29
CA ARG A 46 16.53 2.52 3.14
C ARG A 46 15.55 2.42 1.97
N PHE A 47 15.50 3.48 1.19
CA PHE A 47 14.72 3.51 -0.04
C PHE A 47 15.22 2.46 -1.03
N VAL A 48 14.30 1.73 -1.65
CA VAL A 48 14.59 0.76 -2.72
C VAL A 48 13.94 1.22 -4.02
N LEU A 49 12.60 1.34 -4.04
CA LEU A 49 11.82 1.71 -5.21
C LEU A 49 10.58 2.51 -4.81
N ALA A 50 10.07 3.34 -5.73
CA ALA A 50 8.74 3.94 -5.62
C ALA A 50 8.02 3.91 -6.97
N LYS A 51 6.68 3.92 -6.94
CA LYS A 51 5.83 3.91 -8.12
C LYS A 51 4.56 4.70 -7.82
N THR A 52 4.20 5.58 -8.77
CA THR A 52 2.94 6.33 -8.76
C THR A 52 2.08 5.84 -9.92
N ILE A 53 0.78 5.67 -9.67
CA ILE A 53 -0.23 5.32 -10.67
C ILE A 53 -1.33 6.38 -10.64
N TRP A 54 -1.76 6.83 -11.81
CA TRP A 54 -2.93 7.71 -11.94
C TRP A 54 -4.13 6.92 -12.44
N LYS A 55 -5.28 7.12 -11.80
CA LYS A 55 -6.58 6.55 -12.19
C LYS A 55 -7.60 7.66 -12.44
N SER A 56 -8.43 7.44 -13.44
CA SER A 56 -9.58 8.27 -13.78
C SER A 56 -10.79 7.37 -14.05
N PRO A 57 -12.02 7.82 -13.75
CA PRO A 57 -12.33 9.06 -13.03
C PRO A 57 -11.93 8.99 -11.54
N ILE A 58 -12.07 10.10 -10.83
CA ILE A 58 -11.95 10.11 -9.36
C ILE A 58 -12.94 9.10 -8.75
N CYS A 59 -12.53 8.40 -7.69
CA CYS A 59 -13.41 7.56 -6.89
C CYS A 59 -13.42 8.01 -5.41
N ASN A 60 -14.25 7.37 -4.60
CA ASN A 60 -14.26 7.63 -3.16
C ASN A 60 -12.98 7.10 -2.48
N VAL A 61 -12.74 7.56 -1.26
CA VAL A 61 -11.52 7.25 -0.51
C VAL A 61 -11.35 5.74 -0.31
N ASP A 62 -12.39 5.05 0.19
CA ASP A 62 -12.32 3.61 0.47
C ASP A 62 -11.93 2.78 -0.77
N LEU A 63 -12.52 3.11 -1.94
CA LEU A 63 -12.18 2.43 -3.20
C LEU A 63 -10.77 2.78 -3.67
N GLY A 64 -10.34 4.03 -3.55
CA GLY A 64 -8.98 4.44 -3.91
C GLY A 64 -7.91 3.74 -3.08
N GLU A 65 -8.12 3.64 -1.77
CA GLU A 65 -7.25 2.92 -0.84
C GLU A 65 -7.19 1.42 -1.16
N ALA A 66 -8.34 0.79 -1.38
CA ALA A 66 -8.41 -0.62 -1.77
C ALA A 66 -7.71 -0.89 -3.12
N LEU A 67 -7.85 0.03 -4.09
CA LEU A 67 -7.12 -0.02 -5.35
C LEU A 67 -5.61 0.16 -5.13
N GLY A 68 -5.21 1.01 -4.18
CA GLY A 68 -3.83 1.19 -3.76
C GLY A 68 -3.20 -0.13 -3.31
N LEU A 69 -3.85 -0.82 -2.38
CA LEU A 69 -3.41 -2.13 -1.90
C LEU A 69 -3.33 -3.17 -3.02
N LEU A 70 -4.36 -3.25 -3.87
CA LEU A 70 -4.36 -4.16 -5.02
C LEU A 70 -3.18 -3.92 -5.96
N HIS A 71 -2.90 -2.65 -6.27
CA HIS A 71 -1.79 -2.29 -7.15
C HIS A 71 -0.43 -2.57 -6.51
N ALA A 72 -0.30 -2.40 -5.20
CA ALA A 72 0.93 -2.71 -4.47
C ALA A 72 1.22 -4.21 -4.47
N ILE A 73 0.20 -5.05 -4.25
CA ILE A 73 0.35 -6.51 -4.30
C ILE A 73 0.82 -6.95 -5.69
N ARG A 74 0.16 -6.45 -6.75
CA ARG A 74 0.56 -6.76 -8.13
C ARG A 74 1.97 -6.29 -8.44
N TRP A 75 2.34 -5.10 -7.99
CA TRP A 75 3.67 -4.56 -8.24
C TRP A 75 4.77 -5.37 -7.52
N VAL A 76 4.54 -5.79 -6.28
CA VAL A 76 5.44 -6.69 -5.54
C VAL A 76 5.59 -8.04 -6.26
N GLN A 77 4.50 -8.58 -6.81
CA GLN A 77 4.53 -9.80 -7.63
C GLN A 77 5.31 -9.62 -8.93
N GLU A 78 5.11 -8.51 -9.65
CA GLU A 78 5.86 -8.15 -10.86
C GLU A 78 7.38 -8.08 -10.59
N LEU A 79 7.76 -7.52 -9.44
CA LEU A 79 9.15 -7.41 -9.00
C LEU A 79 9.72 -8.73 -8.45
N GLN A 80 8.89 -9.77 -8.29
CA GLN A 80 9.26 -11.05 -7.68
C GLN A 80 9.86 -10.89 -6.26
N LEU A 81 9.41 -9.88 -5.51
CA LEU A 81 9.87 -9.65 -4.15
C LEU A 81 9.12 -10.57 -3.17
N GLY A 82 9.86 -11.45 -2.51
CA GLY A 82 9.37 -12.22 -1.36
C GLY A 82 9.37 -11.39 -0.07
N ASN A 83 8.57 -11.82 0.92
CA ASN A 83 8.61 -11.30 2.29
C ASN A 83 8.38 -9.77 2.42
N VAL A 84 7.28 -9.27 1.87
CA VAL A 84 6.90 -7.86 1.96
C VAL A 84 5.79 -7.62 2.99
N ASP A 85 6.01 -6.66 3.87
CA ASP A 85 5.00 -6.07 4.75
C ASP A 85 4.35 -4.87 4.05
N PHE A 86 3.02 -4.82 3.98
CA PHE A 86 2.30 -3.66 3.48
C PHE A 86 1.89 -2.74 4.63
N ALA A 87 1.93 -1.44 4.40
CA ALA A 87 1.58 -0.45 5.40
C ALA A 87 0.75 0.68 4.77
N MET A 88 -0.43 0.92 5.35
CA MET A 88 -1.39 1.93 4.93
C MET A 88 -1.78 2.79 6.13
N ASP A 89 -2.19 4.03 5.89
CA ASP A 89 -2.78 4.93 6.90
C ASP A 89 -4.32 4.85 6.94
N SER A 90 -4.95 4.24 5.94
CA SER A 90 -6.39 3.97 5.92
C SER A 90 -6.79 2.83 6.86
N LYS A 91 -7.26 3.20 8.08
CA LYS A 91 -7.81 2.25 9.05
C LYS A 91 -8.95 1.41 8.47
N THR A 92 -9.85 2.03 7.70
CA THR A 92 -10.98 1.34 7.08
C THR A 92 -10.50 0.24 6.14
N ALA A 93 -9.51 0.52 5.28
CA ALA A 93 -8.99 -0.47 4.35
C ALA A 93 -8.30 -1.64 5.09
N VAL A 94 -7.49 -1.33 6.11
CA VAL A 94 -6.82 -2.36 6.93
C VAL A 94 -7.82 -3.24 7.68
N ASP A 95 -8.81 -2.65 8.33
CA ASP A 95 -9.84 -3.39 9.07
C ASP A 95 -10.67 -4.27 8.13
N GLN A 96 -11.06 -3.76 6.96
CA GLN A 96 -11.84 -4.53 5.98
C GLN A 96 -11.07 -5.73 5.42
N PHE A 97 -9.77 -5.58 5.19
CA PHE A 97 -8.92 -6.68 4.72
C PHE A 97 -8.85 -7.81 5.76
N HIS A 98 -8.66 -7.46 7.04
CA HIS A 98 -8.59 -8.44 8.13
C HIS A 98 -9.96 -9.08 8.44
N ASN A 99 -11.03 -8.30 8.49
CA ASN A 99 -12.35 -8.78 8.87
C ASN A 99 -12.99 -9.74 7.86
N LYS A 100 -12.59 -9.67 6.59
CA LYS A 100 -13.12 -10.56 5.55
C LYS A 100 -12.36 -11.88 5.43
N GLY A 101 -11.30 -12.10 6.23
CA GLY A 101 -10.49 -13.32 6.16
C GLY A 101 -9.91 -13.54 4.76
N ILE A 102 -9.64 -12.47 4.00
CA ILE A 102 -9.07 -12.56 2.65
C ILE A 102 -7.61 -12.99 2.80
N ALA A 103 -7.40 -14.30 2.85
CA ALA A 103 -6.10 -14.92 2.67
C ALA A 103 -5.85 -15.04 1.17
N LEU A 104 -5.12 -14.09 0.60
CA LEU A 104 -4.43 -14.25 -0.68
C LEU A 104 -3.05 -14.85 -0.45
#